data_AF-A0A947HXU9-F1
#
_entry.id   AF-A0A947HXU9-F1
#
_cell.length_a   1.000
_cell.length_b   1.000
_cell.length_c   1.000
_cell.angle_alpha   90.00
_cell.angle_beta   90.00
_cell.angle_gamma   90.00
#
_symmetry.space_group_name_H-M   'P 1'
#
loop_
_entity.id
_entity.type
_entity.pdbx_description
1 polymer ?
#
loop_
_entity_poly.entity_id
_entity_poly.type
_entity_poly.pdbx_seq_one_letter_code
_entity_poly.pdbx_strand_id
1 'polypeptide(L)'
;LGLNYITTVEDLAVLKRVIVVNVAPTGYAVLNAADPIVVAMAPKCPGGIIYFAMDPHNPVLTTHRAQGKRAICVDGDAIVVSEGNWRESLLLRDIPLTRQGSIGFQVENVMASIGAAWSAGMDWDVIRAGLASFVSDSDNAPGRFNVMTFRGATVIADYGHNPDAMRALVNAVNGIPAKRRSVVISGAGDRRDEDIREQTAILGEAFDDFILYQDACQRGREDGEVLGLLREGLSQAQRAQRVDEVRGEFTAIDTALERLQPGDLCLVLVDQVEEALAHLAQRCAEPVPAQ
;
A
#
# COMPACT_ATOMS: atom_id res chain seq x y z
N LEU A 1 -1.60 16.27 4.45
CA LEU A 1 -2.39 17.52 4.41
C LEU A 1 -2.26 18.19 5.77
N GLY A 2 -2.25 19.52 5.83
CA GLY A 2 -2.06 20.28 7.07
C GLY A 2 -0.63 20.73 7.38
N LEU A 3 0.34 20.46 6.49
CA LEU A 3 1.74 20.84 6.64
C LEU A 3 2.21 21.68 5.45
N ASN A 4 3.14 22.62 5.67
CA ASN A 4 3.77 23.43 4.62
C ASN A 4 2.79 24.14 3.68
N TYR A 5 1.68 24.68 4.21
CA TYR A 5 0.61 25.35 3.46
C TYR A 5 -0.16 24.45 2.46
N ILE A 6 -0.03 23.12 2.56
CA ILE A 6 -0.81 22.16 1.76
C ILE A 6 -1.98 21.70 2.62
N THR A 7 -3.14 22.33 2.49
CA THR A 7 -4.30 22.04 3.33
C THR A 7 -5.36 21.21 2.60
N THR A 8 -5.37 21.24 1.27
CA THR A 8 -6.33 20.49 0.43
C THR A 8 -5.66 19.45 -0.46
N VAL A 9 -6.44 18.48 -0.95
CA VAL A 9 -5.95 17.48 -1.93
C VAL A 9 -5.57 18.18 -3.24
N GLU A 10 -6.27 19.26 -3.59
CA GLU A 10 -6.00 20.11 -4.73
C GLU A 10 -4.63 20.79 -4.62
N ASP A 11 -4.27 21.34 -3.45
CA ASP A 11 -2.94 21.90 -3.20
C ASP A 11 -1.85 20.85 -3.39
N LEU A 12 -2.10 19.64 -2.86
CA LEU A 12 -1.18 18.52 -3.01
C LEU A 12 -1.04 18.10 -4.48
N ALA A 13 -2.13 18.12 -5.24
CA ALA A 13 -2.13 17.83 -6.66
C ALA A 13 -1.32 18.85 -7.45
N VAL A 14 -1.42 20.14 -7.13
CA VAL A 14 -0.61 21.20 -7.74
C VAL A 14 0.88 20.93 -7.54
N LEU A 15 1.28 20.55 -6.32
CA LEU A 15 2.66 20.20 -6.01
C LEU A 15 3.12 18.94 -6.77
N LYS A 16 2.35 17.85 -6.70
CA LYS A 16 2.70 16.57 -7.36
C LYS A 16 2.77 16.68 -8.88
N ARG A 17 1.97 17.58 -9.47
CA ARG A 17 1.97 17.84 -10.91
C ARG A 17 3.30 18.38 -11.44
N VAL A 18 4.20 18.89 -10.59
CA VAL A 18 5.53 19.34 -11.01
C VAL A 18 6.26 18.25 -11.80
N ILE A 19 6.15 16.97 -11.44
CA ILE A 19 6.77 15.86 -12.18
C ILE A 19 6.18 15.75 -13.60
N VAL A 20 4.85 15.86 -13.71
CA VAL A 20 4.12 15.76 -14.99
C VAL A 20 4.46 16.91 -15.93
N VAL A 21 4.63 18.13 -15.41
CA VAL A 21 5.00 19.32 -16.19
C VAL A 21 6.44 19.26 -16.70
N ASN A 22 7.32 18.55 -15.99
CA ASN A 22 8.73 18.41 -16.35
C ASN A 22 9.03 17.18 -17.22
N VAL A 23 8.01 16.46 -17.70
CA VAL A 23 8.20 15.40 -18.69
C VAL A 23 8.79 16.00 -19.97
N ALA A 24 9.71 15.28 -20.64
CA ALA A 24 10.24 15.74 -21.91
C ALA A 24 9.16 15.71 -23.02
N PRO A 25 9.23 16.55 -24.07
CA PRO A 25 8.27 16.51 -25.19
C PRO A 25 8.16 15.15 -25.89
N THR A 26 9.23 14.34 -25.85
CA THR A 26 9.28 12.98 -26.38
C THR A 26 9.06 11.89 -25.31
N GLY A 27 8.94 12.29 -24.04
CA GLY A 27 8.73 11.40 -22.90
C GLY A 27 7.25 11.15 -22.62
N TYR A 28 6.97 10.42 -21.55
CA TYR A 28 5.61 10.10 -21.12
C TYR A 28 5.38 10.36 -19.63
N ALA A 29 4.19 10.82 -19.27
CA ALA A 29 3.66 10.68 -17.93
C ALA A 29 2.82 9.40 -17.83
N VAL A 30 3.06 8.60 -16.80
CA VAL A 30 2.26 7.40 -16.47
C VAL A 30 1.28 7.77 -15.37
N LEU A 31 -0.02 7.72 -15.66
CA LEU A 31 -1.06 8.31 -14.82
C LEU A 31 -2.18 7.29 -14.53
N ASN A 32 -2.68 7.26 -13.29
CA ASN A 32 -3.85 6.45 -12.93
C ASN A 32 -5.12 7.10 -13.51
N ALA A 33 -5.84 6.39 -14.37
CA ALA A 33 -7.10 6.83 -14.97
C ALA A 33 -8.33 6.66 -14.06
N ALA A 34 -8.19 5.95 -12.94
CA ALA A 34 -9.24 5.83 -11.93
C ALA A 34 -9.30 7.04 -10.98
N ASP A 35 -8.25 7.87 -10.92
CA ASP A 35 -8.19 9.05 -10.07
C ASP A 35 -8.39 10.34 -10.90
N PRO A 36 -9.54 11.03 -10.76
CA PRO A 36 -9.83 12.26 -11.50
C PRO A 36 -8.80 13.39 -11.27
N ILE A 37 -8.20 13.46 -10.08
CA ILE A 37 -7.20 14.48 -9.73
C ILE A 37 -5.91 14.22 -10.49
N VAL A 38 -5.52 12.94 -10.64
CA VAL A 38 -4.38 12.52 -11.45
C VAL A 38 -4.67 12.74 -12.94
N VAL A 39 -5.87 12.38 -13.42
CA VAL A 39 -6.29 12.61 -14.81
C VAL A 39 -6.23 14.09 -15.17
N ALA A 40 -6.63 14.98 -14.27
CA ALA A 40 -6.56 16.43 -14.45
C ALA A 40 -5.13 16.98 -14.63
N MET A 41 -4.10 16.20 -14.33
CA MET A 41 -2.70 16.57 -14.58
C MET A 41 -2.30 16.42 -16.05
N ALA A 42 -2.95 15.52 -16.81
CA ALA A 42 -2.55 15.16 -18.15
C ALA A 42 -2.46 16.34 -19.14
N PRO A 43 -3.39 17.32 -19.17
CA PRO A 43 -3.28 18.48 -20.06
C PRO A 43 -2.07 19.39 -19.79
N LYS A 44 -1.36 19.18 -18.67
CA LYS A 44 -0.15 19.93 -18.31
C LYS A 44 1.14 19.19 -18.67
N CYS A 45 1.04 17.95 -19.15
CA CYS A 45 2.19 17.20 -19.64
C CYS A 45 2.54 17.68 -21.05
N PRO A 46 3.80 18.09 -21.32
CA PRO A 46 4.23 18.46 -22.67
C PRO A 46 4.52 17.23 -23.57
N GLY A 47 4.63 16.03 -22.99
CA GLY A 47 4.87 14.78 -23.68
C GLY A 47 3.61 13.92 -23.86
N GLY A 48 3.82 12.62 -24.06
CA GLY A 48 2.74 11.63 -24.14
C GLY A 48 2.16 11.25 -22.78
N ILE A 49 0.98 10.63 -22.80
CA ILE A 49 0.33 10.08 -21.60
C ILE A 49 0.15 8.58 -21.78
N ILE A 50 0.56 7.81 -20.78
CA ILE A 50 0.21 6.40 -20.61
C ILE A 50 -0.78 6.34 -19.44
N TYR A 51 -2.04 6.04 -19.73
CA TYR A 51 -3.00 5.80 -18.66
C TYR A 51 -2.98 4.34 -18.23
N PHE A 52 -3.10 4.10 -16.93
CA PHE A 52 -3.41 2.78 -16.40
C PHE A 52 -4.68 2.80 -15.54
N ALA A 53 -5.46 1.72 -15.55
CA ALA A 53 -6.57 1.51 -14.62
C ALA A 53 -6.86 0.01 -14.48
N MET A 54 -7.32 -0.41 -13.31
CA MET A 54 -7.75 -1.81 -13.11
C MET A 54 -8.90 -2.18 -14.05
N ASP A 55 -9.92 -1.34 -14.13
CA ASP A 55 -11.10 -1.56 -14.98
C ASP A 55 -10.80 -1.23 -16.46
N PRO A 56 -10.85 -2.23 -17.38
CA PRO A 56 -10.63 -2.00 -18.80
C PRO A 56 -11.73 -1.15 -19.45
N HIS A 57 -12.88 -1.00 -18.79
CA HIS A 57 -14.03 -0.18 -19.21
C HIS A 57 -14.04 1.20 -18.56
N ASN A 58 -12.98 1.58 -17.82
CA ASN A 58 -12.85 2.93 -17.28
C ASN A 58 -13.04 3.98 -18.41
N PRO A 59 -13.90 5.01 -18.25
CA PRO A 59 -14.22 5.93 -19.34
C PRO A 59 -13.03 6.73 -19.89
N VAL A 60 -12.10 7.12 -19.02
CA VAL A 60 -10.88 7.86 -19.40
C VAL A 60 -9.98 6.94 -20.21
N LEU A 61 -9.75 5.71 -19.72
CA LEU A 61 -8.94 4.71 -20.41
C LEU A 61 -9.54 4.33 -21.78
N THR A 62 -10.86 4.10 -21.83
CA THR A 62 -11.59 3.75 -23.05
C THR A 62 -11.45 4.83 -24.12
N THR A 63 -11.66 6.10 -23.73
CA THR A 63 -11.51 7.24 -24.64
C THR A 63 -10.07 7.37 -25.14
N HIS A 64 -9.09 7.17 -24.27
CA HIS A 64 -7.67 7.24 -24.61
C HIS A 64 -7.25 6.14 -25.58
N ARG A 65 -7.72 4.90 -25.35
CA ARG A 65 -7.50 3.76 -26.25
C ARG A 65 -8.16 3.94 -27.61
N ALA A 66 -9.35 4.53 -27.67
CA ALA A 66 -10.03 4.84 -28.94
C ALA A 66 -9.25 5.84 -29.81
N GLN A 67 -8.40 6.66 -29.20
CA GLN A 67 -7.47 7.57 -29.90
C GLN A 67 -6.16 6.87 -30.33
N GLY A 68 -6.04 5.55 -30.11
CA GLY A 68 -4.85 4.76 -30.42
C GLY A 68 -3.68 5.00 -29.47
N LYS A 69 -3.89 5.67 -28.33
CA LYS A 69 -2.82 6.02 -27.40
C LYS A 69 -2.48 4.88 -26.45
N ARG A 70 -1.29 4.97 -25.86
CA ARG A 70 -0.74 4.01 -24.90
C ARG A 70 -1.61 3.86 -23.66
N ALA A 71 -2.00 2.64 -23.33
CA ALA A 71 -2.86 2.32 -22.20
C ALA A 71 -2.51 0.98 -21.57
N ILE A 72 -2.77 0.85 -20.27
CA ILE A 72 -2.54 -0.36 -19.48
C ILE A 72 -3.79 -0.68 -18.66
N CYS A 73 -4.24 -1.93 -18.63
CA CYS A 73 -5.34 -2.36 -17.77
C CYS A 73 -5.25 -3.82 -17.38
N VAL A 74 -6.14 -4.25 -16.47
CA VAL A 74 -6.35 -5.68 -16.22
C VAL A 74 -7.44 -6.19 -17.15
N ASP A 75 -7.20 -7.33 -17.81
CA ASP A 75 -8.19 -8.05 -18.61
C ASP A 75 -8.06 -9.55 -18.30
N GLY A 76 -9.08 -10.11 -17.63
CA GLY A 76 -9.03 -11.48 -17.12
C GLY A 76 -7.91 -11.68 -16.08
N ASP A 77 -7.01 -12.63 -16.34
CA ASP A 77 -5.88 -12.99 -15.48
C ASP A 77 -4.57 -12.29 -15.88
N ALA A 78 -4.64 -11.26 -16.71
CA ALA A 78 -3.48 -10.57 -17.26
C ALA A 78 -3.54 -9.05 -17.10
N ILE A 79 -2.38 -8.42 -17.01
CA ILE A 79 -2.18 -7.01 -17.33
C ILE A 79 -1.96 -6.91 -18.83
N VAL A 80 -2.79 -6.10 -19.50
CA VAL A 80 -2.74 -5.84 -20.93
C VAL A 80 -2.21 -4.43 -21.17
N VAL A 81 -1.19 -4.35 -22.02
CA VAL A 81 -0.60 -3.10 -22.51
C VAL A 81 -0.99 -2.94 -23.97
N SER A 82 -1.35 -1.74 -24.41
CA SER A 82 -1.79 -1.51 -25.80
C SER A 82 -1.41 -0.14 -26.36
N GLU A 83 -1.15 -0.09 -27.66
CA GLU A 83 -0.95 1.12 -28.47
C GLU A 83 -1.52 0.89 -29.87
N GLY A 84 -2.56 1.64 -30.26
CA GLY A 84 -3.33 1.37 -31.48
C GLY A 84 -3.86 -0.06 -31.52
N ASN A 85 -3.46 -0.82 -32.55
CA ASN A 85 -3.83 -2.23 -32.72
C ASN A 85 -2.83 -3.20 -32.06
N TRP A 86 -1.68 -2.70 -31.59
CA TRP A 86 -0.67 -3.51 -30.94
C TRP A 86 -1.04 -3.72 -29.47
N ARG A 87 -0.78 -4.94 -28.97
CA ARG A 87 -1.00 -5.30 -27.56
C ARG A 87 0.04 -6.30 -27.08
N GLU A 88 0.33 -6.23 -25.79
CA GLU A 88 1.15 -7.19 -25.03
C GLU A 88 0.38 -7.62 -23.78
N SER A 89 0.60 -8.86 -23.32
CA SER A 89 -0.08 -9.39 -22.13
C SER A 89 0.90 -10.04 -21.16
N LEU A 90 0.79 -9.66 -19.90
CA LEU A 90 1.60 -10.13 -18.78
C LEU A 90 0.68 -10.84 -17.78
N LEU A 91 0.83 -12.15 -17.59
CA LEU A 91 -0.05 -12.90 -16.71
C LEU A 91 0.23 -12.54 -15.26
N LEU A 92 -0.82 -12.25 -14.48
CA LEU A 92 -0.71 -11.87 -13.07
C LEU A 92 -0.07 -12.98 -12.21
N ARG A 93 -0.25 -14.25 -12.60
CA ARG A 93 0.39 -15.40 -11.94
C ARG A 93 1.91 -15.41 -12.05
N ASP A 94 2.47 -14.73 -13.06
CA ASP A 94 3.91 -14.64 -13.28
C ASP A 94 4.52 -13.42 -12.57
N ILE A 95 3.71 -12.68 -11.79
CA ILE A 95 4.13 -11.47 -11.06
C ILE A 95 3.86 -11.69 -9.56
N PRO A 96 4.82 -12.29 -8.82
CA PRO A 96 4.62 -12.72 -7.43
C PRO A 96 4.13 -11.61 -6.50
N LEU A 97 4.59 -10.37 -6.71
CA LEU A 97 4.22 -9.18 -5.93
C LEU A 97 2.71 -8.99 -5.80
N THR A 98 1.96 -9.33 -6.85
CA THR A 98 0.51 -9.13 -6.90
C THR A 98 -0.28 -10.22 -6.19
N ARG A 99 0.37 -11.34 -5.81
CA ARG A 99 -0.27 -12.59 -5.39
C ARG A 99 -1.37 -13.03 -6.36
N GLN A 100 -0.99 -13.25 -7.62
CA GLN A 100 -1.91 -13.66 -8.70
C GLN A 100 -3.04 -12.64 -8.91
N GLY A 101 -2.76 -11.36 -8.70
CA GLY A 101 -3.74 -10.27 -8.83
C GLY A 101 -4.63 -10.02 -7.61
N SER A 102 -4.48 -10.79 -6.52
CA SER A 102 -5.34 -10.62 -5.33
C SER A 102 -5.04 -9.34 -4.54
N ILE A 103 -3.84 -8.76 -4.64
CA ILE A 103 -3.48 -7.49 -4.00
C ILE A 103 -3.63 -6.34 -5.00
N GLY A 104 -4.82 -5.71 -5.02
CA GLY A 104 -5.18 -4.69 -6.03
C GLY A 104 -4.19 -3.51 -6.15
N PHE A 105 -3.79 -2.90 -5.04
CA PHE A 105 -2.85 -1.77 -5.08
C PHE A 105 -1.45 -2.17 -5.61
N GLN A 106 -1.05 -3.43 -5.42
CA GLN A 106 0.20 -3.92 -6.02
C GLN A 106 0.05 -4.14 -7.52
N VAL A 107 -1.13 -4.55 -8.00
CA VAL A 107 -1.41 -4.61 -9.44
C VAL A 107 -1.33 -3.20 -10.05
N GLU A 108 -1.86 -2.18 -9.39
CA GLU A 108 -1.71 -0.79 -9.83
C GLU A 108 -0.24 -0.33 -9.86
N ASN A 109 0.54 -0.63 -8.82
CA ASN A 109 1.97 -0.34 -8.78
C ASN A 109 2.73 -1.01 -9.93
N VAL A 110 2.39 -2.27 -10.23
CA VAL A 110 2.95 -3.02 -11.35
C VAL A 110 2.56 -2.41 -12.70
N MET A 111 1.29 -2.00 -12.89
CA MET A 111 0.89 -1.30 -14.11
C MET A 111 1.64 0.02 -14.30
N ALA A 112 1.86 0.77 -13.21
CA ALA A 112 2.64 2.00 -13.25
C ALA A 112 4.12 1.73 -13.60
N SER A 113 4.73 0.69 -13.04
CA SER A 113 6.12 0.32 -13.33
C SER A 113 6.30 -0.19 -14.77
N ILE A 114 5.35 -0.97 -15.29
CA ILE A 114 5.29 -1.39 -16.69
C ILE A 114 5.22 -0.15 -17.60
N GLY A 115 4.34 0.82 -17.28
CA GLY A 115 4.22 2.06 -18.04
C GLY A 115 5.53 2.84 -18.07
N ALA A 116 6.24 2.93 -16.94
CA ALA A 116 7.51 3.62 -16.85
C ALA A 116 8.59 2.91 -17.69
N ALA A 117 8.76 1.60 -17.52
CA ALA A 117 9.74 0.80 -18.26
C ALA A 117 9.47 0.81 -19.78
N TRP A 118 8.21 0.66 -20.18
CA TRP A 118 7.79 0.72 -21.58
C TRP A 118 8.03 2.12 -22.18
N SER A 119 7.76 3.19 -21.43
CA SER A 119 8.05 4.55 -21.89
C SER A 119 9.54 4.81 -22.08
N ALA A 120 10.40 4.13 -21.31
CA ALA A 120 11.86 4.19 -21.44
C ALA A 120 12.42 3.30 -22.57
N GLY A 121 11.56 2.59 -23.30
CA GLY A 121 11.97 1.74 -24.43
C GLY A 121 12.64 0.43 -24.01
N MET A 122 12.38 -0.05 -22.78
CA MET A 122 12.88 -1.35 -22.34
C MET A 122 12.25 -2.49 -23.12
N ASP A 123 13.05 -3.52 -23.39
CA ASP A 123 12.59 -4.75 -24.05
C ASP A 123 11.60 -5.53 -23.17
N TRP A 124 10.60 -6.16 -23.77
CA TRP A 124 9.56 -6.89 -23.05
C TRP A 124 10.08 -8.10 -22.29
N ASP A 125 11.13 -8.77 -22.77
CA ASP A 125 11.76 -9.87 -22.04
C ASP A 125 12.42 -9.37 -20.76
N VAL A 126 12.99 -8.16 -20.78
CA VAL A 126 13.57 -7.52 -19.60
C VAL A 126 12.47 -7.11 -18.61
N ILE A 127 11.36 -6.55 -19.10
CA ILE A 127 10.20 -6.19 -18.25
C ILE A 127 9.64 -7.44 -17.58
N ARG A 128 9.42 -8.53 -18.34
CA ARG A 128 8.94 -9.82 -17.82
C ARG A 128 9.88 -10.38 -16.76
N ALA A 129 11.19 -10.40 -17.04
CA ALA A 129 12.18 -10.90 -16.10
C ALA A 129 12.17 -10.10 -14.79
N GLY A 130 12.17 -8.76 -14.87
CA GLY A 130 12.14 -7.90 -13.69
C GLY A 130 10.88 -8.10 -12.84
N LEU A 131 9.71 -8.23 -13.46
CA LEU A 131 8.45 -8.48 -12.76
C LEU A 131 8.41 -9.86 -12.09
N ALA A 132 8.94 -10.89 -12.76
CA ALA A 132 8.95 -12.26 -12.25
C ALA A 132 9.94 -12.44 -11.10
N SER A 133 11.07 -11.72 -11.12
CA SER A 133 12.12 -11.84 -10.09
C SER A 133 11.95 -10.89 -8.91
N PHE A 134 11.05 -9.91 -8.99
CA PHE A 134 10.89 -8.92 -7.92
C PHE A 134 10.24 -9.55 -6.69
N VAL A 135 10.90 -9.42 -5.53
CA VAL A 135 10.42 -9.87 -4.23
C VAL A 135 10.24 -8.63 -3.34
N SER A 136 9.08 -8.49 -2.71
CA SER A 136 8.84 -7.43 -1.71
C SER A 136 9.30 -7.90 -0.34
N ASP A 137 10.61 -7.96 -0.14
CA ASP A 137 11.25 -8.28 1.14
C ASP A 137 11.87 -7.02 1.78
N SER A 138 12.52 -7.22 2.92
CA SER A 138 13.21 -6.17 3.67
C SER A 138 14.32 -5.49 2.88
N ASP A 139 14.87 -6.14 1.85
CA ASP A 139 16.05 -5.65 1.14
C ASP A 139 15.64 -4.84 -0.11
N ASN A 140 14.54 -5.23 -0.77
CA ASN A 140 14.08 -4.61 -2.01
C ASN A 140 13.01 -3.52 -1.78
N ALA A 141 12.09 -3.74 -0.84
CA ALA A 141 10.97 -2.82 -0.58
C ALA A 141 10.57 -2.85 0.91
N PRO A 142 11.45 -2.35 1.81
CA PRO A 142 11.19 -2.37 3.24
C PRO A 142 9.96 -1.53 3.61
N GLY A 143 9.06 -2.12 4.39
CA GLY A 143 7.82 -1.50 4.86
C GLY A 143 6.77 -1.37 3.75
N ARG A 144 6.81 -2.23 2.73
CA ARG A 144 5.85 -2.24 1.61
C ARG A 144 5.22 -3.63 1.49
N PHE A 145 4.23 -3.88 2.34
CA PHE A 145 3.49 -5.12 2.41
C PHE A 145 4.39 -6.37 2.46
N ASN A 146 5.43 -6.33 3.30
CA ASN A 146 6.36 -7.45 3.44
C ASN A 146 5.68 -8.57 4.20
N VAL A 147 5.55 -9.76 3.60
CA VAL A 147 4.83 -10.88 4.20
C VAL A 147 5.78 -11.96 4.69
N MET A 148 5.56 -12.38 5.93
CA MET A 148 6.39 -13.31 6.69
C MET A 148 5.49 -14.40 7.31
N THR A 149 6.08 -15.51 7.71
CA THR A 149 5.37 -16.56 8.45
C THR A 149 5.96 -16.68 9.86
N PHE A 150 5.11 -16.66 10.87
CA PHE A 150 5.50 -16.84 12.27
C PHE A 150 4.64 -17.92 12.91
N ARG A 151 5.23 -19.06 13.29
CA ARG A 151 4.54 -20.19 13.97
C ARG A 151 3.22 -20.62 13.27
N GLY A 152 3.18 -20.58 11.94
CA GLY A 152 1.99 -20.91 11.14
C GLY A 152 0.95 -19.80 10.99
N ALA A 153 1.20 -18.61 11.55
CA ALA A 153 0.45 -17.39 11.29
C ALA A 153 1.10 -16.56 10.17
N THR A 154 0.29 -15.74 9.50
CA THR A 154 0.76 -14.76 8.51
C THR A 154 1.07 -13.44 9.22
N VAL A 155 2.27 -12.90 9.04
CA VAL A 155 2.65 -11.58 9.56
C VAL A 155 2.94 -10.67 8.37
N ILE A 156 2.39 -9.46 8.39
CA ILE A 156 2.53 -8.46 7.32
C ILE A 156 3.07 -7.19 7.93
N ALA A 157 4.20 -6.69 7.44
CA ALA A 157 4.75 -5.39 7.82
C ALA A 157 4.50 -4.35 6.73
N ASP A 158 3.98 -3.18 7.11
CA ASP A 158 3.71 -2.07 6.19
C ASP A 158 3.90 -0.71 6.87
N TYR A 159 4.35 0.30 6.13
CA TYR A 159 4.61 1.65 6.63
C TYR A 159 3.46 2.64 6.36
N GLY A 160 2.36 2.17 5.78
CA GLY A 160 1.17 2.96 5.53
C GLY A 160 0.66 3.59 6.83
N HIS A 161 0.38 4.89 6.80
CA HIS A 161 -0.01 5.69 7.97
C HIS A 161 -1.04 6.78 7.62
N ASN A 162 -1.80 6.57 6.54
CA ASN A 162 -2.88 7.45 6.13
C ASN A 162 -4.16 6.65 5.86
N PRO A 163 -5.35 7.28 5.91
CA PRO A 163 -6.62 6.58 5.72
C PRO A 163 -6.72 5.77 4.41
N ASP A 164 -6.20 6.29 3.30
CA ASP A 164 -6.22 5.58 2.02
C ASP A 164 -5.35 4.31 2.05
N ALA A 165 -4.19 4.37 2.69
CA ALA A 165 -3.35 3.22 2.93
C ALA A 165 -4.07 2.18 3.82
N MET A 166 -4.79 2.62 4.86
CA MET A 166 -5.58 1.70 5.70
C MET A 166 -6.65 0.98 4.90
N ARG A 167 -7.38 1.68 4.01
CA ARG A 167 -8.36 1.06 3.12
C ARG A 167 -7.72 0.02 2.19
N ALA A 168 -6.58 0.36 1.59
CA ALA A 168 -5.86 -0.54 0.70
C ALA A 168 -5.39 -1.80 1.45
N LEU A 169 -4.87 -1.65 2.67
CA LEU A 169 -4.45 -2.76 3.53
C LEU A 169 -5.63 -3.63 3.96
N VAL A 170 -6.75 -3.02 4.38
CA VAL A 170 -8.00 -3.74 4.71
C VAL A 170 -8.48 -4.58 3.52
N ASN A 171 -8.52 -3.99 2.33
CA ASN A 171 -8.90 -4.71 1.12
C ASN A 171 -7.97 -5.89 0.83
N ALA A 172 -6.66 -5.70 0.99
CA ALA A 172 -5.69 -6.77 0.77
C ALA A 172 -5.80 -7.90 1.81
N VAL A 173 -5.90 -7.58 3.10
CA VAL A 173 -6.03 -8.61 4.15
C VAL A 173 -7.38 -9.33 4.11
N ASN A 174 -8.43 -8.70 3.58
CA ASN A 174 -9.72 -9.34 3.33
C ASN A 174 -9.62 -10.49 2.31
N GLY A 175 -8.70 -10.39 1.34
CA GLY A 175 -8.38 -11.46 0.39
C GLY A 175 -7.49 -12.57 0.96
N ILE A 176 -6.99 -12.44 2.20
CA ILE A 176 -6.13 -13.42 2.86
C ILE A 176 -6.94 -14.19 3.92
N PRO A 177 -7.03 -15.53 3.82
CA PRO A 177 -7.67 -16.35 4.85
C PRO A 177 -7.01 -16.17 6.21
N ALA A 178 -7.81 -15.90 7.24
CA ALA A 178 -7.33 -15.77 8.61
C ALA A 178 -8.44 -16.20 9.58
N LYS A 179 -8.09 -16.94 10.63
CA LYS A 179 -9.02 -17.29 11.72
C LYS A 179 -9.30 -16.09 12.61
N ARG A 180 -8.24 -15.37 12.99
CA ARG A 180 -8.28 -14.12 13.73
C ARG A 180 -7.30 -13.14 13.11
N ARG A 181 -7.63 -11.86 13.17
CA ARG A 181 -6.82 -10.76 12.64
C ARG A 181 -6.42 -9.81 13.77
N SER A 182 -5.12 -9.59 13.94
CA SER A 182 -4.57 -8.58 14.84
C SER A 182 -3.89 -7.46 14.07
N VAL A 183 -3.87 -6.27 14.65
CA VAL A 183 -3.11 -5.14 14.13
C VAL A 183 -2.29 -4.46 15.21
N VAL A 184 -1.03 -4.19 14.90
CA VAL A 184 -0.12 -3.36 15.69
C VAL A 184 -0.06 -2.00 15.00
N ILE A 185 -0.42 -0.92 15.70
CA ILE A 185 -0.51 0.42 15.10
C ILE A 185 -0.12 1.52 16.09
N SER A 186 0.54 2.54 15.56
CA SER A 186 0.67 3.86 16.16
C SER A 186 0.22 4.92 15.14
N GLY A 187 0.11 6.18 15.57
CA GLY A 187 -0.24 7.32 14.74
C GLY A 187 0.94 8.29 14.62
N ALA A 188 1.18 8.78 13.40
CA ALA A 188 2.14 9.87 13.20
C ALA A 188 1.57 11.17 13.82
N GLY A 189 2.20 11.67 14.89
CA GLY A 189 1.69 12.80 15.68
C GLY A 189 1.54 14.12 14.91
N ASP A 190 2.24 14.29 13.78
CA ASP A 190 2.14 15.44 12.88
C ASP A 190 0.94 15.37 11.91
N ARG A 191 0.09 14.34 12.03
CA ARG A 191 -1.17 14.22 11.29
C ARG A 191 -2.30 14.95 12.01
N ARG A 192 -3.36 15.25 11.25
CA ARG A 192 -4.58 15.87 11.80
C ARG A 192 -5.32 14.86 12.67
N ASP A 193 -6.05 15.34 13.67
CA ASP A 193 -6.76 14.45 14.59
C ASP A 193 -7.77 13.56 13.88
N GLU A 194 -8.50 14.11 12.89
CA GLU A 194 -9.44 13.35 12.09
C GLU A 194 -8.77 12.22 11.30
N ASP A 195 -7.55 12.44 10.79
CA ASP A 195 -6.81 11.42 10.05
C ASP A 195 -6.37 10.28 10.97
N ILE A 196 -6.02 10.57 12.23
CA ILE A 196 -5.61 9.56 13.23
C ILE A 196 -6.82 8.73 13.65
N ARG A 197 -7.97 9.36 13.94
CA ARG A 197 -9.22 8.65 14.26
C ARG A 197 -9.70 7.80 13.10
N GLU A 198 -9.63 8.33 11.89
CA GLU A 198 -10.11 7.62 10.70
C GLU A 198 -9.31 6.35 10.41
N GLN A 199 -8.01 6.34 10.70
CA GLN A 199 -7.16 5.15 10.52
C GLN A 199 -7.69 3.93 11.30
N THR A 200 -7.94 4.09 12.60
CA THR A 200 -8.45 2.98 13.41
C THR A 200 -9.92 2.71 13.18
N ALA A 201 -10.73 3.70 12.80
CA ALA A 201 -12.10 3.47 12.36
C ALA A 201 -12.16 2.52 11.15
N ILE A 202 -11.29 2.72 10.16
CA ILE A 202 -11.19 1.85 8.98
C ILE A 202 -10.72 0.44 9.37
N LEU A 203 -9.68 0.34 10.19
CA LEU A 203 -9.15 -0.94 10.63
C LEU A 203 -10.14 -1.70 11.53
N GLY A 204 -10.95 -0.97 12.31
CA GLY A 204 -11.93 -1.51 13.25
C GLY A 204 -13.01 -2.40 12.62
N GLU A 205 -13.21 -2.29 11.31
CA GLU A 205 -14.13 -3.13 10.55
C GLU A 205 -13.51 -4.47 10.13
N ALA A 206 -12.18 -4.59 10.14
CA ALA A 206 -11.45 -5.71 9.56
C ALA A 206 -10.63 -6.54 10.55
N PHE A 207 -10.29 -5.98 11.72
CA PHE A 207 -9.41 -6.59 12.72
C PHE A 207 -10.14 -6.87 14.05
N ASP A 208 -9.73 -7.94 14.72
CA ASP A 208 -10.32 -8.45 15.96
C ASP A 208 -9.53 -7.99 17.21
N ASP A 209 -8.21 -7.87 17.10
CA ASP A 209 -7.28 -7.53 18.21
C ASP A 209 -6.41 -6.33 17.83
N PHE A 210 -6.37 -5.32 18.68
CA PHE A 210 -5.60 -4.09 18.47
C PHE A 210 -4.53 -3.96 19.54
N ILE A 211 -3.30 -3.77 19.10
CA ILE A 211 -2.17 -3.39 19.94
C ILE A 211 -1.77 -1.99 19.52
N LEU A 212 -2.26 -1.00 20.26
CA LEU A 212 -1.92 0.40 20.07
C LEU A 212 -0.59 0.66 20.77
N TYR A 213 0.35 1.32 20.10
CA TYR A 213 1.63 1.64 20.72
C TYR A 213 1.99 3.11 20.61
N GLN A 214 2.85 3.54 21.53
CA GLN A 214 3.40 4.87 21.55
C GLN A 214 4.91 4.82 21.78
N ASP A 215 5.66 5.53 20.93
CA ASP A 215 7.09 5.75 21.05
C ASP A 215 7.45 7.12 21.63
N ALA A 216 8.74 7.37 21.84
CA ALA A 216 9.24 8.62 22.41
C ALA A 216 8.99 9.85 21.51
N CYS A 217 8.86 9.68 20.19
CA CYS A 217 8.71 10.78 19.25
C CYS A 217 7.22 11.10 18.97
N GLN A 218 6.64 12.02 19.75
CA GLN A 218 5.22 12.42 19.61
C GLN A 218 4.96 13.53 18.58
N ARG A 219 6.01 14.01 17.90
CA ARG A 219 5.94 15.02 16.81
C ARG A 219 5.09 16.26 17.14
N GLY A 220 5.18 16.73 18.37
CA GLY A 220 4.51 17.95 18.85
C GLY A 220 3.23 17.74 19.65
N ARG A 221 2.79 16.49 19.84
CA ARG A 221 1.66 16.12 20.71
C ARG A 221 2.09 15.77 22.13
N GLU A 222 1.15 15.84 23.06
CA GLU A 222 1.35 15.41 24.46
C GLU A 222 1.42 13.87 24.57
N ASP A 223 2.04 13.40 25.66
CA ASP A 223 2.10 11.97 25.97
C ASP A 223 0.68 11.38 26.13
N GLY A 224 0.38 10.30 25.41
CA GLY A 224 -0.92 9.64 25.41
C GLY A 224 -1.94 10.22 24.43
N GLU A 225 -1.68 11.38 23.83
CA GLU A 225 -2.64 12.06 22.96
C GLU A 225 -2.95 11.25 21.70
N VAL A 226 -1.91 10.73 21.03
CA VAL A 226 -2.06 9.88 19.84
C VAL A 226 -2.84 8.61 20.15
N LEU A 227 -2.53 7.95 21.27
CA LEU A 227 -3.24 6.74 21.70
C LEU A 227 -4.73 7.04 21.98
N GLY A 228 -5.03 8.19 22.59
CA GLY A 228 -6.39 8.66 22.81
C GLY A 228 -7.17 8.78 21.50
N LEU A 229 -6.58 9.42 20.48
CA LEU A 229 -7.20 9.57 19.16
C LEU A 229 -7.42 8.24 18.44
N LEU A 230 -6.43 7.34 18.49
CA LEU A 230 -6.55 5.99 17.93
C LEU A 230 -7.69 5.21 18.62
N ARG A 231 -7.82 5.34 19.94
CA ARG A 231 -8.89 4.73 20.72
C ARG A 231 -10.26 5.31 20.37
N GLU A 232 -10.36 6.62 20.20
CA GLU A 232 -11.59 7.30 19.77
C GLU A 232 -12.09 6.77 18.42
N GLY A 233 -11.18 6.53 17.46
CA GLY A 233 -11.54 5.93 16.17
C GLY A 233 -12.12 4.52 16.27
N LEU A 234 -11.76 3.75 17.30
CA LEU A 234 -12.31 2.41 17.57
C LEU A 234 -13.67 2.43 18.27
N SER A 235 -14.17 3.59 18.72
CA SER A 235 -15.41 3.66 19.51
C SER A 235 -16.67 3.15 18.79
N GLN A 236 -16.65 3.13 17.46
CA GLN A 236 -17.75 2.63 16.62
C GLN A 236 -17.39 1.34 15.87
N ALA A 237 -16.21 0.77 16.12
CA ALA A 237 -15.74 -0.42 15.42
C ALA A 237 -16.61 -1.64 15.77
N GLN A 238 -17.12 -2.35 14.76
CA GLN A 238 -17.97 -3.52 15.00
C GLN A 238 -17.20 -4.81 15.24
N ARG A 239 -15.97 -4.91 14.71
CA ARG A 239 -15.19 -6.16 14.76
C ARG A 239 -14.13 -6.15 15.86
N ALA A 240 -13.63 -4.99 16.25
CA ALA A 240 -12.63 -4.87 17.31
C ALA A 240 -13.16 -5.44 18.65
N GLN A 241 -12.54 -6.52 19.13
CA GLN A 241 -12.94 -7.19 20.38
C GLN A 241 -11.98 -6.89 21.53
N ARG A 242 -10.71 -6.62 21.21
CA ARG A 242 -9.66 -6.37 22.19
C ARG A 242 -8.80 -5.21 21.73
N VAL A 243 -8.49 -4.31 22.67
CA VAL A 243 -7.62 -3.16 22.46
C VAL A 243 -6.69 -3.05 23.66
N ASP A 244 -5.40 -3.20 23.43
CA ASP A 244 -4.37 -3.02 24.44
C ASP A 244 -3.43 -1.87 24.04
N GLU A 245 -2.91 -1.15 25.03
CA GLU A 245 -1.97 -0.05 24.84
C GLU A 245 -0.60 -0.42 25.42
N VAL A 246 0.45 -0.20 24.63
CA VAL A 246 1.82 -0.60 24.96
C VAL A 246 2.77 0.55 24.69
N ARG A 247 3.85 0.65 25.48
CA ARG A 247 4.95 1.59 25.20
C ARG A 247 6.07 0.88 24.45
N GLY A 248 6.49 1.49 23.34
CA GLY A 248 7.53 0.95 22.48
C GLY A 248 6.99 0.06 21.35
N GLU A 249 7.41 0.34 20.12
CA GLU A 249 7.09 -0.44 18.93
C GLU A 249 7.46 -1.92 19.08
N PHE A 250 8.69 -2.24 19.49
CA PHE A 250 9.14 -3.65 19.60
C PHE A 250 8.36 -4.44 20.64
N THR A 251 8.02 -3.82 21.78
CA THR A 251 7.18 -4.44 22.80
C THR A 251 5.79 -4.77 22.25
N ALA A 252 5.24 -3.88 21.45
CA ALA A 252 3.93 -4.07 20.82
C ALA A 252 3.96 -5.19 19.77
N ILE A 253 5.02 -5.24 18.95
CA ILE A 253 5.28 -6.34 18.01
C ILE A 253 5.36 -7.66 18.76
N ASP A 254 6.19 -7.75 19.80
CA ASP A 254 6.36 -8.98 20.58
C ASP A 254 5.05 -9.43 21.23
N THR A 255 4.30 -8.48 21.80
CA THR A 255 2.99 -8.73 22.40
C THR A 255 2.00 -9.30 21.39
N ALA A 256 1.99 -8.80 20.16
CA ALA A 256 1.13 -9.31 19.11
C ALA A 256 1.59 -10.70 18.65
N LEU A 257 2.88 -10.90 18.38
CA LEU A 257 3.45 -12.17 17.94
C LEU A 257 3.17 -13.29 18.95
N GLU A 258 3.31 -13.02 20.25
CA GLU A 258 3.08 -14.01 21.31
C GLU A 258 1.63 -14.51 21.39
N ARG A 259 0.67 -13.74 20.87
CA ARG A 259 -0.75 -14.10 20.85
C ARG A 259 -1.13 -14.94 19.63
N LEU A 260 -0.31 -14.94 18.59
CA LEU A 260 -0.66 -15.56 17.31
C LEU A 260 -0.78 -17.08 17.43
N GLN A 261 -1.83 -17.61 16.82
CA GLN A 261 -2.04 -19.04 16.63
C GLN A 261 -1.90 -19.43 15.15
N PRO A 262 -1.66 -20.72 14.83
CA PRO A 262 -1.62 -21.18 13.45
C PRO A 262 -2.90 -20.84 12.66
N GLY A 263 -2.73 -20.13 11.55
CA GLY A 263 -3.81 -19.63 10.69
C GLY A 263 -4.32 -18.23 11.04
N ASP A 264 -3.73 -17.55 12.02
CA ASP A 264 -4.01 -16.13 12.29
C ASP A 264 -3.26 -15.21 11.32
N LEU A 265 -3.66 -13.93 11.29
CA LEU A 265 -2.99 -12.87 10.55
C LEU A 265 -2.70 -11.69 11.45
N CYS A 266 -1.46 -11.19 11.43
CA CYS A 266 -1.07 -9.95 12.08
C CYS A 266 -0.62 -8.92 11.05
N LEU A 267 -1.23 -7.74 11.04
CA LEU A 267 -0.70 -6.56 10.37
C LEU A 267 0.12 -5.75 11.36
N VAL A 268 1.34 -5.38 10.99
CA VAL A 268 2.23 -4.53 11.77
C VAL A 268 2.47 -3.25 10.98
N LEU A 269 1.92 -2.14 11.48
CA LEU A 269 2.17 -0.81 10.95
C LEU A 269 3.44 -0.25 11.61
N VAL A 270 4.54 -0.38 10.89
CA VAL A 270 5.89 -0.04 11.38
C VAL A 270 6.12 1.47 11.29
N ASP A 271 6.78 2.06 12.27
CA ASP A 271 7.31 3.44 12.22
C ASP A 271 8.83 3.41 11.96
N GLN A 272 9.58 2.60 12.70
CA GLN A 272 11.02 2.38 12.49
C GLN A 272 11.23 1.21 11.52
N VAL A 273 11.08 1.48 10.22
CA VAL A 273 11.01 0.44 9.17
C VAL A 273 12.16 -0.56 9.23
N GLU A 274 13.41 -0.10 9.26
CA GLU A 274 14.58 -0.99 9.19
C GLU A 274 14.69 -1.84 10.46
N GLU A 275 14.57 -1.21 11.62
CA GLU A 275 14.70 -1.86 12.93
C GLU A 275 13.54 -2.82 13.21
N ALA A 276 12.31 -2.45 12.87
CA ALA A 276 11.13 -3.30 13.05
C ALA A 276 11.18 -4.52 12.14
N LEU A 277 11.63 -4.38 10.89
CA LEU A 277 11.80 -5.52 9.99
C LEU A 277 12.92 -6.45 10.46
N ALA A 278 14.05 -5.90 10.92
CA ALA A 278 15.13 -6.70 11.49
C ALA A 278 14.65 -7.48 12.73
N HIS A 279 13.88 -6.83 13.60
CA HIS A 279 13.29 -7.45 14.78
C HIS A 279 12.31 -8.57 14.41
N LEU A 280 11.40 -8.32 13.47
CA LEU A 280 10.47 -9.33 12.95
C LEU A 280 11.20 -10.52 12.33
N ALA A 281 12.27 -10.26 11.57
CA ALA A 281 13.08 -11.30 10.93
C ALA A 281 13.76 -12.19 11.97
N GLN A 282 14.32 -11.58 13.02
CA GLN A 282 14.88 -12.31 14.15
C GLN A 282 13.83 -13.19 14.82
N ARG A 283 12.66 -12.64 15.16
CA ARG A 283 11.57 -13.40 15.82
C ARG A 283 11.07 -14.54 14.94
N CYS A 284 10.99 -14.36 13.62
CA CYS A 284 10.56 -15.41 12.69
C CYS A 284 11.60 -16.52 12.48
N ALA A 285 12.88 -16.24 12.72
CA ALA A 285 13.96 -17.23 12.67
C ALA A 285 14.07 -18.06 13.96
N GLU A 286 13.43 -17.65 15.05
CA GLU A 286 13.46 -18.39 16.31
C GLU A 286 12.79 -19.76 16.17
N PRO A 287 13.40 -20.84 16.70
CA PRO A 287 12.79 -22.15 16.70
C PRO A 287 11.48 -22.12 17.50
N VAL A 288 10.45 -22.75 16.96
CA VAL A 288 9.18 -22.93 17.68
C VAL A 288 9.50 -23.75 18.95
N PRO A 289 9.20 -23.24 20.15
CA PRO A 289 9.40 -24.01 21.37
C PRO A 289 8.69 -25.37 21.24
N ALA A 290 9.38 -26.46 21.55
CA ALA A 290 8.77 -27.79 21.59
C ALA A 290 7.63 -27.75 22.63
N GLN A 291 6.43 -28.14 22.20
CA GLN A 291 5.26 -28.28 23.06
C GLN A 291 5.44 -29.47 24.02
#